data_AF-A0A9R1BC24-F1
#
_entry.id   AF-A0A9R1BC24-F1
#
_cell.length_a   1.000
_cell.length_b   1.000
_cell.length_c   1.000
_cell.angle_alpha   90.00
_cell.angle_beta   90.00
_cell.angle_gamma   90.00
#
_symmetry.space_group_name_H-M   'P 1'
#
loop_
_entity.id
_entity.type
_entity.pdbx_description
1 polymer ?
#
loop_
_entity_poly.entity_id
_entity_poly.type
_entity_poly.pdbx_seq_one_letter_code
_entity_poly.pdbx_strand_id
1 'polypeptide(L)'
;MSLGLPVAATVNCADNTGAKNLYIISVKVIKGRLNRLPSTCIDDMVMATVKKGKPHLRKKVMPAVIVRQHKPWHRKDSVFMYFEGTAKFL
;
A
#
# COMPACT_ATOMS: atom_id res chain seq x y z
N MET A 1 -10.33 9.21 4.64
CA MET A 1 -10.30 8.16 3.59
C MET A 1 -10.45 6.79 4.23
N SER A 2 -10.98 5.80 3.49
CA SER A 2 -11.21 4.44 4.01
C SER A 2 -9.91 3.62 3.97
N LEU A 3 -9.48 3.08 5.13
CA LEU A 3 -8.32 2.18 5.21
C LEU A 3 -8.64 0.84 4.54
N GLY A 4 -7.85 0.45 3.54
CA GLY A 4 -8.10 -0.72 2.70
C GLY A 4 -6.97 -1.74 2.66
N LEU A 5 -5.78 -1.40 3.15
CA LEU A 5 -4.58 -2.23 3.03
C LEU A 5 -3.92 -2.39 4.41
N PRO A 6 -4.11 -3.53 5.09
CA PRO A 6 -3.41 -3.80 6.34
C PRO A 6 -1.93 -4.12 6.09
N VAL A 7 -1.11 -4.03 7.16
CA VAL A 7 0.21 -4.66 7.17
C VAL A 7 0.12 -6.14 6.78
N ALA A 8 1.19 -6.67 6.20
CA ALA A 8 1.25 -7.99 5.57
C ALA A 8 0.46 -8.15 4.24
N ALA A 9 -0.23 -7.12 3.75
CA ALA A 9 -0.77 -7.15 2.40
C ALA A 9 0.35 -7.15 1.34
N THR A 10 0.16 -7.93 0.27
CA THR A 10 1.00 -7.88 -0.93
C THR A 10 0.26 -7.15 -2.03
N VAL A 11 0.91 -6.20 -2.66
CA VAL A 11 0.29 -5.25 -3.58
C VAL A 11 1.21 -5.08 -4.79
N ASN A 12 0.63 -4.78 -5.96
CA ASN A 12 1.40 -4.65 -7.19
C ASN A 12 2.15 -3.32 -7.23
N CYS A 13 3.28 -3.30 -7.91
CA CYS A 13 4.03 -2.06 -8.16
C CYS A 13 3.57 -1.43 -9.49
N ALA A 14 3.51 -0.10 -9.53
CA ALA A 14 3.15 0.72 -10.69
C ALA A 14 4.32 1.58 -11.19
N ASP A 15 5.54 1.24 -10.81
CA ASP A 15 6.77 1.90 -11.27
C ASP A 15 7.46 1.11 -12.41
N ASN A 16 8.57 1.66 -12.90
CA ASN A 16 9.48 1.02 -13.85
C ASN A 16 10.82 0.58 -13.21
N THR A 17 10.93 0.52 -11.87
CA THR A 17 12.18 0.14 -11.19
C THR A 17 12.53 -1.33 -11.39
N GLY A 18 11.51 -2.16 -11.66
CA GLY A 18 11.61 -3.61 -11.82
C GLY A 18 11.14 -4.39 -10.60
N ALA A 19 10.51 -3.72 -9.63
CA ALA A 19 9.64 -4.38 -8.65
C ALA A 19 8.32 -4.79 -9.34
N LYS A 20 7.81 -5.98 -9.00
CA LYS A 20 6.47 -6.44 -9.44
C LYS A 20 5.49 -6.41 -8.29
N ASN A 21 5.92 -6.95 -7.14
CA ASN A 21 5.07 -7.05 -5.95
C ASN A 21 5.84 -6.58 -4.73
N LEU A 22 5.15 -5.77 -3.91
CA LEU A 22 5.63 -5.20 -2.67
C LEU A 22 4.79 -5.75 -1.50
N TYR A 23 5.44 -6.01 -0.38
CA TYR A 23 4.82 -6.52 0.85
C TYR A 23 4.94 -5.48 1.95
N ILE A 24 3.80 -5.09 2.53
CA ILE A 24 3.71 -4.04 3.56
C ILE A 24 4.25 -4.56 4.89
N ILE A 25 5.21 -3.84 5.47
CA ILE A 25 5.79 -4.13 6.78
C ILE A 25 5.23 -3.18 7.83
N SER A 26 5.18 -1.88 7.53
CA SER A 26 4.66 -0.88 8.46
C SER A 26 4.08 0.32 7.71
N VAL A 27 3.19 1.04 8.38
CA VAL A 27 2.56 2.27 7.88
C VAL A 27 3.14 3.44 8.66
N LYS A 28 3.56 4.52 7.98
CA LYS A 28 4.05 5.71 8.67
C LYS A 28 2.90 6.47 9.35
N VAL A 29 3.22 7.20 10.43
CA VAL A 29 2.30 8.14 11.09
C VAL A 29 0.99 7.49 11.60
N ILE A 30 1.05 6.24 12.09
CA ILE A 30 -0.11 5.56 12.68
C ILE A 30 0.07 5.29 14.18
N LYS A 31 -0.95 5.59 14.98
CA LYS A 31 -1.04 5.16 16.38
C LYS A 31 -1.72 3.80 16.45
N GLY A 32 -1.01 2.82 17.02
CA GLY A 32 -1.51 1.46 17.21
C GLY A 32 -2.62 1.38 18.27
N ARG A 33 -3.36 0.27 18.25
CA ARG A 33 -4.23 -0.18 19.34
C ARG A 33 -3.96 -1.67 19.54
N LEU A 34 -4.06 -2.16 20.77
CA LEU A 34 -3.91 -3.59 21.08
C LEU A 34 -4.77 -4.42 20.11
N ASN A 35 -4.16 -5.44 19.51
CA ASN A 35 -4.77 -6.37 18.55
C ASN A 35 -5.29 -5.76 17.23
N ARG A 36 -5.01 -4.49 16.93
CA ARG A 36 -5.38 -3.87 15.66
C ARG A 36 -4.19 -3.83 14.71
N LEU A 37 -4.33 -4.47 13.54
CA LEU A 37 -3.33 -4.36 12.49
C LEU A 37 -3.31 -2.93 11.93
N PRO A 38 -2.13 -2.28 11.90
CA PRO A 38 -1.98 -1.01 11.18
C PRO A 38 -2.45 -1.17 9.74
N SER A 39 -3.22 -0.20 9.25
CA SER A 39 -3.79 -0.22 7.92
C SER A 39 -3.64 1.15 7.27
N THR A 40 -3.58 1.15 5.95
CA THR A 40 -3.29 2.33 5.14
C THR A 40 -4.35 2.54 4.05
N CYS A 41 -4.40 3.74 3.49
CA CYS A 41 -5.21 4.12 2.34
C CYS A 41 -4.34 4.78 1.25
N ILE A 42 -4.97 5.24 0.17
CA ILE A 42 -4.31 6.02 -0.88
C ILE A 42 -3.56 7.21 -0.27
N ASP A 43 -2.43 7.59 -0.89
CA ASP A 43 -1.57 8.73 -0.52
C ASP A 43 -0.74 8.55 0.77
N ASP A 44 -0.97 7.48 1.52
CA ASP A 44 -0.15 7.15 2.67
C ASP A 44 1.21 6.54 2.26
N MET A 45 2.23 6.84 3.05
CA MET A 45 3.56 6.24 2.93
C MET A 45 3.72 5.01 3.83
N VAL A 46 4.23 3.93 3.26
CA VAL A 46 4.51 2.67 3.97
C VAL A 46 5.97 2.25 3.83
N MET A 47 6.41 1.36 4.71
CA MET A 47 7.63 0.58 4.50
C MET A 47 7.27 -0.77 3.89
N ALA A 48 7.92 -1.12 2.78
CA ALA A 48 7.66 -2.35 2.05
C ALA A 48 8.94 -3.07 1.66
N THR A 49 8.80 -4.36 1.34
CA THR A 49 9.87 -5.17 0.73
C THR A 49 9.40 -5.73 -0.61
N VAL A 50 10.31 -5.81 -1.58
CA VAL A 50 10.01 -6.46 -2.87
C VAL A 50 10.00 -7.98 -2.70
N LYS A 51 8.86 -8.62 -2.98
CA LYS A 51 8.72 -10.08 -3.00
C LYS A 51 9.01 -10.66 -4.39
N LYS A 52 8.54 -10.00 -5.44
CA LYS A 52 8.78 -10.37 -6.84
C LYS A 52 9.36 -9.16 -7.57
N GLY A 53 10.45 -9.35 -8.30
CA GLY A 53 11.18 -8.27 -9.00
C GLY A 53 12.67 -8.58 -9.18
N LYS A 54 13.45 -7.58 -9.57
CA LYS A 54 14.91 -7.71 -9.72
C LYS A 54 15.58 -8.17 -8.41
N PRO A 55 16.58 -9.08 -8.44
CA PRO A 55 17.19 -9.63 -7.23
C PRO A 55 17.78 -8.58 -6.27
N HIS A 56 18.38 -7.51 -6.78
CA HIS A 56 19.03 -6.47 -5.98
C HIS A 56 18.06 -5.61 -5.15
N LEU A 57 16.76 -5.62 -5.48
CA LEU A 57 15.70 -4.91 -4.75
C LEU A 57 15.06 -5.78 -3.66
N ARG A 58 15.20 -7.12 -3.76
CA ARG A 58 14.63 -8.05 -2.79
C ARG A 58 15.41 -7.98 -1.47
N LYS A 59 14.75 -8.37 -0.39
CA LYS A 59 15.31 -8.40 0.99
C LYS A 59 15.73 -7.02 1.53
N LYS A 60 15.47 -5.94 0.81
CA LYS A 60 15.67 -4.55 1.28
C LYS A 60 14.33 -3.94 1.65
N VAL A 61 14.31 -3.19 2.75
CA VAL A 61 13.16 -2.39 3.17
C VAL A 61 13.26 -1.02 2.50
N MET A 62 12.20 -0.60 1.84
CA MET A 62 12.14 0.67 1.12
C MET A 62 10.79 1.37 1.34
N PRO A 63 10.76 2.71 1.33
CA PRO A 63 9.51 3.45 1.37
C PRO A 63 8.75 3.26 0.04
N ALA A 64 7.42 3.22 0.12
CA ALA A 64 6.52 3.21 -1.03
C ALA A 64 5.25 4.01 -0.71
N VAL A 65 4.56 4.51 -1.75
CA VAL A 65 3.32 5.29 -1.61
C VAL A 65 2.16 4.54 -2.27
N ILE A 66 1.00 4.50 -1.61
CA ILE A 66 -0.20 3.89 -2.18
C ILE A 66 -0.82 4.82 -3.22
N VAL A 67 -0.88 4.38 -4.48
CA VAL A 67 -1.50 5.17 -5.56
C VAL A 67 -2.92 4.70 -5.90
N ARG A 68 -3.25 3.44 -5.62
CA ARG A 68 -4.57 2.86 -5.93
C ARG A 68 -5.04 1.91 -4.85
N GLN A 69 -6.33 1.92 -4.56
CA GLN A 69 -6.98 0.93 -3.70
C GLN A 69 -8.32 0.47 -4.27
N HIS A 70 -8.66 -0.80 -4.05
CA HIS A 70 -9.95 -1.37 -4.44
C HIS A 70 -11.08 -0.98 -3.48
N LYS A 71 -10.78 -0.81 -2.19
CA LYS A 71 -11.78 -0.44 -1.19
C LYS A 71 -12.34 0.96 -1.49
N PRO A 72 -13.66 1.13 -1.67
CA PRO A 72 -14.22 2.44 -1.92
C PRO A 72 -13.96 3.42 -0.77
N TRP A 73 -13.72 4.69 -1.12
CA TRP A 73 -13.67 5.78 -0.14
C TRP A 73 -14.58 6.92 -0.54
N HIS A 74 -15.08 7.63 0.48
CA HIS A 74 -15.92 8.79 0.33
C HIS A 74 -15.08 10.04 0.11
N ARG A 75 -15.37 10.80 -0.94
CA ARG A 75 -14.81 12.13 -1.18
C ARG A 75 -15.72 13.22 -0.61
N LYS A 76 -15.21 14.45 -0.49
CA LYS A 76 -15.96 15.59 0.08
C LYS A 76 -17.18 16.00 -0.75
N ASP A 77 -17.18 15.69 -2.04
CA ASP A 77 -18.28 15.91 -2.99
C ASP A 77 -19.32 14.79 -2.99
N SER A 78 -19.37 13.97 -1.94
CA SER A 78 -20.34 12.90 -1.73
C SER A 78 -20.29 11.73 -2.72
N VAL A 79 -19.22 11.64 -3.51
CA VAL A 79 -18.97 10.53 -4.43
C VAL A 79 -18.14 9.45 -3.75
N PHE A 80 -18.54 8.18 -3.92
CA PHE A 80 -17.69 7.03 -3.62
C PHE A 80 -16.82 6.73 -4.83
N MET A 81 -15.50 6.69 -4.63
CA MET A 81 -14.54 6.28 -5.64
C MET A 81 -13.85 4.98 -5.25
N TYR A 82 -13.51 4.17 -6.25
CA TYR A 82 -12.63 3.00 -6.13
C TYR A 82 -11.83 2.85 -7.43
N PHE A 83 -10.69 2.17 -7.36
CA PHE A 83 -9.93 1.82 -8.55
C PHE A 83 -10.20 0.36 -8.93
N GLU A 84 -10.31 0.12 -10.24
CA GLU A 84 -10.35 -1.23 -10.78
C GLU A 84 -9.01 -1.94 -10.59
N GLY A 85 -9.08 -3.24 -10.30
CA GLY A 85 -7.93 -4.10 -10.14
C GLY A 85 -7.32 -4.07 -8.74
N THR A 86 -6.18 -4.75 -8.59
CA THR A 86 -5.46 -4.79 -7.32
C THR A 86 -4.92 -3.41 -6.99
N ALA A 87 -4.89 -3.08 -5.68
CA ALA A 87 -4.17 -1.91 -5.19
C ALA A 87 -2.75 -1.84 -5.77
N LYS A 88 -2.20 -0.63 -5.88
CA LYS A 88 -0.84 -0.43 -6.40
C LYS A 88 -0.02 0.56 -5.59
N PHE A 89 1.27 0.29 -5.54
CA PHE A 89 2.32 1.20 -5.07
C PHE A 89 2.92 1.99 -6.22
N LEU A 90 3.39 3.19 -5.93
CA LEU A 90 4.53 3.76 -6.64
C LEU A 90 5.82 3.24 -6.00
#